data_AF-A0A0R2KPX5-F1
#
_entry.id   AF-A0A0R2KPX5-F1
#
_cell.length_a   1.000
_cell.length_b   1.000
_cell.length_c   1.000
_cell.angle_alpha   90.00
_cell.angle_beta   90.00
_cell.angle_gamma   90.00
#
_symmetry.space_group_name_H-M   'P 1'
#
loop_
_entity.id
_entity.type
_entity.pdbx_description
1 polymer ?
#
loop_
_entity_poly.entity_id
_entity_poly.type
_entity_poly.pdbx_seq_one_letter_code
_entity_poly.pdbx_strand_id
1 'polypeptide(L)'
;MEEITLHENERIDQLFTNEVQVIQSSEVFSFSLDAVLLAHFAEPKRGYKTKLIDFCAGNGAVGLFLSSKTNGQITSVEIQPKLAEMAQRSVRLNNLTERMEVLNIDLNDSLKYLRKDNFDTIVCKITIPHIIQSIPFLTLT
;
A
#
# COMPACT_ATOMS: atom_id res chain seq x y z
N MET A 1 -16.89 -11.58 -10.42
CA MET A 1 -16.37 -10.29 -9.93
C MET A 1 -17.11 -9.97 -8.67
N GLU A 2 -16.41 -9.71 -7.56
CA GLU A 2 -17.05 -9.16 -6.36
C GLU A 2 -17.64 -7.79 -6.71
N GLU A 3 -18.89 -7.56 -6.30
CA GLU A 3 -19.56 -6.28 -6.49
C GLU A 3 -19.01 -5.28 -5.48
N ILE A 4 -18.19 -4.33 -5.95
CA ILE A 4 -17.58 -3.29 -5.12
C ILE A 4 -18.48 -2.04 -5.15
N THR A 5 -18.99 -1.66 -3.99
CA THR A 5 -19.73 -0.41 -3.81
C THR A 5 -18.75 0.76 -3.65
N LEU A 6 -18.89 1.76 -4.51
CA LEU A 6 -18.21 3.05 -4.37
C LEU A 6 -19.02 3.98 -3.46
N HIS A 7 -18.32 4.75 -2.63
CA HIS A 7 -18.92 5.81 -1.84
C HIS A 7 -19.01 7.12 -2.65
N GLU A 8 -19.66 8.11 -2.06
CA GLU A 8 -19.77 9.44 -2.65
C GLU A 8 -18.38 10.01 -2.97
N ASN A 9 -18.24 10.63 -4.15
CA ASN A 9 -17.00 11.22 -4.64
C ASN A 9 -15.84 10.24 -4.83
N GLU A 10 -16.12 8.93 -4.85
CA GLU A 10 -15.15 7.91 -5.24
C GLU A 10 -15.29 7.52 -6.71
N ARG A 11 -14.14 7.14 -7.29
CA ARG A 11 -14.04 6.58 -8.63
C ARG A 11 -12.98 5.49 -8.65
N ILE A 12 -13.01 4.68 -9.69
CA ILE A 12 -11.95 3.71 -9.98
C ILE A 12 -11.09 4.30 -11.08
N ASP A 13 -9.79 4.42 -10.79
CA ASP A 13 -8.78 4.81 -11.77
C ASP A 13 -7.84 3.62 -12.02
N GLN A 14 -7.31 3.54 -13.23
CA GLN A 14 -6.39 2.49 -13.68
C GLN A 14 -5.32 3.11 -14.57
N LEU A 15 -4.07 2.70 -14.39
CA LEU A 15 -2.99 3.10 -15.30
C LEU A 15 -3.05 2.25 -16.57
N PHE A 16 -2.91 2.86 -17.75
CA PHE A 16 -2.92 2.13 -19.04
C PHE A 16 -1.93 0.97 -19.12
N THR A 17 -0.83 1.05 -18.37
CA THR A 17 0.25 0.06 -18.38
C THR A 17 0.07 -1.07 -17.38
N ASN A 18 -0.99 -1.05 -16.56
CA ASN A 18 -1.20 -2.01 -15.48
C ASN A 18 -2.67 -2.44 -15.41
N GLU A 19 -2.93 -3.69 -15.07
CA GLU A 19 -4.32 -4.19 -14.89
C GLU A 19 -4.92 -3.79 -13.54
N VAL A 20 -4.10 -3.17 -12.69
CA VAL A 20 -4.45 -2.83 -11.31
C VAL A 20 -5.36 -1.60 -11.26
N GLN A 21 -6.51 -1.79 -10.62
CA GLN A 21 -7.52 -0.76 -10.40
C GLN A 21 -7.42 -0.18 -8.99
N VAL A 22 -7.53 1.13 -8.83
CA VAL A 22 -7.41 1.79 -7.53
C VAL A 22 -8.64 2.66 -7.27
N ILE A 23 -9.25 2.51 -6.10
CA ILE A 23 -10.33 3.38 -5.66
C ILE A 23 -9.72 4.69 -5.17
N GLN A 24 -10.22 5.81 -5.70
CA GLN A 24 -9.72 7.15 -5.42
C GLN A 24 -10.88 8.08 -5.09
N SER A 25 -10.60 9.15 -4.35
CA SER A 25 -11.54 10.24 -4.14
C SER A 25 -10.85 11.57 -4.38
N SER A 26 -11.43 12.44 -5.20
CA SER A 26 -10.90 13.79 -5.41
C SER A 26 -10.96 14.66 -4.15
N GLU A 27 -11.83 14.32 -3.20
CA GLU A 27 -11.97 15.07 -1.94
C GLU A 27 -10.99 14.60 -0.86
N VAL A 28 -10.69 13.30 -0.83
CA VAL A 28 -9.87 12.71 0.23
C VAL A 28 -8.44 12.53 -0.22
N PHE A 29 -8.22 11.82 -1.33
CA PHE A 29 -6.90 11.47 -1.81
C PHE A 29 -6.92 10.89 -3.23
N SER A 30 -5.97 11.34 -4.04
CA SER A 30 -5.64 10.72 -5.31
C SER A 30 -4.16 10.40 -5.38
N PHE A 31 -3.79 9.23 -5.93
CA PHE A 31 -2.38 8.89 -6.07
C PHE A 31 -1.68 9.87 -7.02
N SER A 32 -0.47 10.29 -6.64
CA SER A 32 0.37 11.19 -7.44
C SER A 32 1.26 10.42 -8.40
N LEU A 33 1.89 11.12 -9.34
CA LEU A 33 2.95 10.55 -10.19
C LEU A 33 4.08 9.93 -9.35
N ASP A 34 4.39 10.48 -8.17
CA ASP A 34 5.43 9.94 -7.30
C ASP A 34 5.12 8.51 -6.83
N ALA A 35 3.84 8.18 -6.60
CA ALA A 35 3.44 6.82 -6.25
C ALA A 35 3.70 5.85 -7.41
N VAL A 36 3.41 6.29 -8.64
CA VAL A 36 3.68 5.53 -9.86
C VAL A 36 5.17 5.32 -10.06
N LEU A 37 5.97 6.39 -9.91
CA LEU A 37 7.43 6.34 -10.06
C LEU A 37 8.07 5.49 -8.95
N LEU A 38 7.63 5.62 -7.70
CA LEU A 38 8.13 4.79 -6.60
C LEU A 38 7.87 3.30 -6.87
N ALA A 39 6.65 2.95 -7.29
CA ALA A 39 6.33 1.58 -7.66
C ALA A 39 7.12 1.12 -8.90
N HIS A 40 7.39 2.01 -9.86
CA HIS A 40 8.19 1.72 -11.04
C HIS A 40 9.66 1.45 -10.71
N PHE A 41 10.28 2.22 -9.83
CA PHE A 41 11.69 2.06 -9.46
C PHE A 41 11.94 1.01 -8.38
N ALA A 42 10.95 0.71 -7.54
CA ALA A 42 11.08 -0.38 -6.59
C ALA A 42 11.11 -1.74 -7.32
N GLU A 43 12.14 -2.53 -7.00
CA GLU A 43 12.40 -3.86 -7.57
C GLU A 43 12.35 -4.93 -6.47
N PRO A 44 11.16 -5.27 -5.94
CA PRO A 44 11.06 -6.34 -4.96
C PRO A 44 11.43 -7.68 -5.57
N LYS A 45 11.90 -8.60 -4.73
CA LYS A 45 12.11 -10.00 -5.12
C LYS A 45 10.78 -10.60 -5.63
N ARG A 46 10.82 -11.41 -6.69
CA ARG A 46 9.60 -11.95 -7.34
C ARG A 46 9.01 -13.20 -6.67
N GLY A 47 9.74 -13.81 -5.73
CA GLY A 47 9.40 -15.12 -5.17
C GLY A 47 8.22 -15.08 -4.20
N TYR A 48 7.50 -16.19 -4.07
CA TYR A 48 6.35 -16.31 -3.15
C TYR A 48 6.71 -16.13 -1.67
N LYS A 49 7.99 -16.29 -1.31
CA LYS A 49 8.50 -16.06 0.05
C LYS A 49 8.77 -14.59 0.35
N THR A 50 8.74 -13.73 -0.66
CA THR A 50 9.03 -12.31 -0.49
C THR A 50 7.99 -11.65 0.41
N LYS A 51 8.46 -10.85 1.35
CA LYS A 51 7.61 -10.03 2.22
C LYS A 51 7.89 -8.57 1.97
N LEU A 52 6.90 -7.86 1.46
CA LEU A 52 6.96 -6.44 1.17
C LEU A 52 6.08 -5.68 2.16
N ILE A 53 6.56 -4.53 2.63
CA ILE A 53 5.74 -3.61 3.41
C ILE A 53 5.70 -2.22 2.77
N ASP A 54 4.49 -1.67 2.66
CA ASP A 54 4.19 -0.34 2.14
C ASP A 54 3.70 0.55 3.29
N PHE A 55 4.57 1.43 3.78
CA PHE A 55 4.25 2.37 4.84
C PHE A 55 3.66 3.67 4.29
N CYS A 56 2.72 4.25 5.04
CA CYS A 56 1.96 5.43 4.63
C CYS A 56 1.22 5.17 3.31
N ALA A 57 0.54 4.03 3.23
CA ALA A 57 0.01 3.48 1.99
C ALA A 57 -1.09 4.35 1.34
N GLY A 58 -1.74 5.25 2.09
CA GLY A 58 -2.87 6.01 1.62
C GLY A 58 -3.98 5.07 1.12
N ASN A 59 -4.42 5.27 -0.12
CA ASN A 59 -5.41 4.38 -0.76
C ASN A 59 -4.79 3.08 -1.35
N GLY A 60 -3.54 2.75 -0.99
CA GLY A 60 -2.89 1.49 -1.34
C GLY A 60 -2.21 1.46 -2.71
N ALA A 61 -2.14 2.59 -3.43
CA ALA A 61 -1.68 2.63 -4.82
C ALA A 61 -0.28 1.99 -5.02
N VAL A 62 0.68 2.28 -4.14
CA VAL A 62 2.07 1.76 -4.27
C VAL A 62 2.08 0.24 -4.09
N GLY A 63 1.55 -0.29 -2.99
CA GLY A 63 1.42 -1.73 -2.77
C GLY A 63 0.65 -2.45 -3.89
N LEU A 64 -0.46 -1.86 -4.35
CA LEU A 64 -1.26 -2.39 -5.46
C LEU A 64 -0.44 -2.45 -6.76
N PHE A 65 0.30 -1.41 -7.12
CA PHE A 65 1.16 -1.44 -8.29
C PHE A 65 2.32 -2.43 -8.16
N LEU A 66 2.87 -2.61 -6.95
CA LEU A 66 3.94 -3.57 -6.69
C LEU A 66 3.44 -5.02 -6.69
N SER A 67 2.14 -5.25 -6.50
CA SER A 67 1.54 -6.59 -6.56
C SER A 67 1.70 -7.31 -7.90
N SER A 68 1.93 -6.57 -9.00
CA SER A 68 2.22 -7.15 -10.31
C SER A 68 3.72 -7.45 -10.51
N LYS A 69 4.59 -6.93 -9.64
CA LYS A 69 6.04 -7.15 -9.70
C LYS A 69 6.53 -8.28 -8.82
N THR A 70 5.72 -8.73 -7.85
CA THR A 70 6.06 -9.83 -6.95
C THR A 70 4.90 -10.80 -6.76
N ASN A 71 5.23 -12.09 -6.57
CA ASN A 71 4.28 -13.10 -6.11
C ASN A 71 4.26 -13.22 -4.57
N GLY A 72 5.03 -12.40 -3.86
CA GLY A 72 5.11 -12.37 -2.42
C GLY A 72 3.87 -11.80 -1.72
N GLN A 73 3.98 -11.72 -0.39
CA GLN A 73 3.00 -11.09 0.49
C GLN A 73 3.29 -9.60 0.65
N ILE A 74 2.24 -8.78 0.59
CA ILE A 74 2.29 -7.33 0.71
C ILE A 74 1.47 -6.90 1.93
N THR A 75 2.11 -6.21 2.87
CA THR A 75 1.43 -5.57 3.99
C THR A 75 1.45 -4.06 3.77
N SER A 76 0.29 -3.42 3.66
CA SER A 76 0.17 -1.97 3.61
C SER A 76 -0.25 -1.42 4.97
N VAL A 77 0.34 -0.32 5.41
CA VAL A 77 -0.01 0.33 6.69
C VAL A 77 -0.46 1.77 6.42
N GLU A 78 -1.65 2.11 6.91
CA GLU A 78 -2.22 3.45 6.80
C GLU A 78 -2.97 3.81 8.07
N ILE A 79 -2.67 4.96 8.68
CA ILE A 79 -3.28 5.40 9.94
C ILE A 79 -4.70 5.93 9.74
N GLN A 80 -5.00 6.51 8.58
CA GLN A 80 -6.30 7.13 8.31
C GLN A 80 -7.34 6.07 7.92
N PRO A 81 -8.41 5.87 8.73
CA PRO A 81 -9.37 4.78 8.49
C PRO A 81 -10.03 4.84 7.12
N LYS A 82 -10.38 6.05 6.64
CA LYS A 82 -11.02 6.23 5.33
C LYS A 82 -10.12 5.77 4.17
N LEU A 83 -8.82 6.06 4.25
CA LEU A 83 -7.86 5.67 3.21
C LEU A 83 -7.54 4.18 3.28
N ALA A 84 -7.37 3.64 4.49
CA ALA A 84 -7.16 2.22 4.70
C ALA A 84 -8.35 1.40 4.17
N GLU A 85 -9.58 1.87 4.40
CA GLU A 85 -10.80 1.23 3.90
C GLU A 85 -10.87 1.25 2.36
N MET A 86 -10.56 2.39 1.72
CA MET A 86 -10.44 2.48 0.25
C MET A 86 -9.39 1.52 -0.30
N ALA A 87 -8.25 1.40 0.38
CA ALA A 87 -7.19 0.46 0.01
C ALA A 87 -7.66 -1.00 0.13
N GLN A 88 -8.35 -1.36 1.21
CA GLN A 88 -8.91 -2.71 1.40
C GLN A 88 -9.93 -3.07 0.31
N ARG A 89 -10.82 -2.15 -0.06
CA ARG A 89 -11.74 -2.35 -1.18
C ARG A 89 -11.00 -2.47 -2.51
N SER A 90 -9.93 -1.70 -2.71
CA SER A 90 -9.10 -1.83 -3.91
C SER A 90 -8.38 -3.17 -3.96
N VAL A 91 -7.90 -3.71 -2.83
CA VAL A 91 -7.33 -5.06 -2.76
C VAL A 91 -8.36 -6.12 -3.16
N ARG A 92 -9.59 -6.03 -2.65
CA ARG A 92 -10.69 -6.92 -3.05
C ARG A 92 -11.02 -6.80 -4.54
N LEU A 93 -11.15 -5.57 -5.05
CA LEU A 93 -11.42 -5.29 -6.47
C LEU A 93 -10.43 -5.99 -7.41
N ASN A 94 -9.16 -6.09 -7.00
CA ASN A 94 -8.11 -6.72 -7.79
C ASN A 94 -7.91 -8.22 -7.49
N ASN A 95 -8.76 -8.83 -6.65
CA ASN A 95 -8.62 -10.23 -6.20
C ASN A 95 -7.25 -10.51 -5.54
N LEU A 96 -6.75 -9.56 -4.74
CA LEU A 96 -5.43 -9.64 -4.10
C LEU A 96 -5.50 -9.99 -2.61
N THR A 97 -6.67 -10.32 -2.08
CA THR A 97 -6.90 -10.56 -0.63
C THR A 97 -6.02 -11.67 -0.03
N GLU A 98 -5.59 -12.65 -0.82
CA GLU A 98 -4.68 -13.72 -0.35
C GLU A 98 -3.21 -13.28 -0.29
N ARG A 99 -2.85 -12.20 -0.98
CA ARG A 99 -1.46 -11.73 -1.16
C ARG A 99 -1.20 -10.33 -0.62
N MET A 100 -2.25 -9.60 -0.28
CA MET A 100 -2.16 -8.21 0.15
C MET A 100 -3.13 -7.95 1.29
N GLU A 101 -2.60 -7.42 2.38
CA GLU A 101 -3.38 -6.98 3.54
C GLU A 101 -3.16 -5.48 3.79
N VAL A 102 -4.16 -4.81 4.37
CA VAL A 102 -4.06 -3.40 4.75
C VAL A 102 -4.37 -3.29 6.24
N LEU A 103 -3.40 -2.81 7.01
CA LEU A 103 -3.48 -2.59 8.44
C LEU A 103 -3.79 -1.11 8.71
N ASN A 104 -4.94 -0.85 9.35
CA ASN A 104 -5.28 0.48 9.84
C ASN A 104 -4.71 0.69 11.25
N ILE A 105 -3.43 1.06 11.34
CA ILE A 105 -2.70 1.21 12.60
C ILE A 105 -1.78 2.44 12.56
N ASP A 106 -1.42 2.95 13.73
CA ASP A 106 -0.34 3.92 13.87
C ASP A 106 1.02 3.22 13.63
N LEU A 107 1.87 3.81 12.81
CA LEU A 107 3.24 3.31 12.56
C LEU A 107 4.08 3.27 13.84
N ASN A 108 3.82 4.12 14.82
CA ASN A 108 4.48 4.08 16.12
C ASN A 108 4.15 2.79 16.89
N ASP A 109 3.00 2.18 16.61
CA ASP A 109 2.53 0.92 17.20
C ASP A 109 2.84 -0.30 16.32
N SER A 110 3.48 -0.09 15.17
CA SER A 110 3.74 -1.13 14.16
C SER A 110 4.42 -2.39 14.73
N LEU A 111 5.38 -2.26 15.64
CA LEU A 111 6.09 -3.39 16.24
C LEU A 111 5.21 -4.34 17.07
N LYS A 112 4.00 -3.92 17.46
CA LYS A 112 3.02 -4.80 18.13
C LYS A 112 2.41 -5.80 17.14
N TYR A 113 2.36 -5.44 15.87
CA TYR A 113 1.71 -6.20 14.80
C TYR A 113 2.72 -6.82 13.83
N LEU A 114 3.87 -6.17 13.67
CA LEU A 114 4.87 -6.47 12.66
C LEU A 114 6.17 -6.86 13.33
N ARG A 115 6.65 -8.06 13.00
CA ARG A 115 7.91 -8.58 13.52
C ARG A 115 9.10 -7.85 12.86
N LYS A 116 10.08 -7.41 13.66
CA LYS A 116 11.36 -6.90 13.17
C LYS A 116 12.10 -7.94 12.32
N ASP A 117 12.88 -7.49 11.34
CA ASP A 117 13.74 -8.31 10.46
C ASP A 117 12.98 -9.38 9.65
N ASN A 118 11.71 -9.09 9.31
CA ASN A 118 10.82 -10.01 8.64
C ASN A 118 10.43 -9.57 7.21
N PHE A 119 10.91 -8.43 6.73
CA PHE A 119 10.57 -7.89 5.40
C PHE A 119 11.79 -7.81 4.49
N ASP A 120 11.63 -8.23 3.24
CA ASP A 120 12.66 -8.16 2.19
C ASP A 120 12.71 -6.78 1.53
N THR A 121 11.59 -6.06 1.53
CA THR A 121 11.45 -4.78 0.85
C THR A 121 10.53 -3.88 1.66
N ILE A 122 11.00 -2.66 1.93
CA ILE A 122 10.23 -1.61 2.58
C ILE A 122 10.10 -0.49 1.55
N VAL A 123 8.87 -0.10 1.24
CA VAL A 123 8.57 1.11 0.48
C VAL A 123 7.78 2.06 1.37
N CYS A 124 7.98 3.36 1.17
CA CYS A 124 7.30 4.37 1.95
C CYS A 124 7.16 5.64 1.11
N LYS A 125 5.93 6.09 0.90
CA LYS A 125 5.65 7.36 0.24
C LYS A 125 5.08 8.35 1.25
N ILE A 126 5.96 9.15 1.82
CA ILE A 126 5.60 10.09 2.88
C ILE A 126 5.10 11.39 2.26
N THR A 127 3.95 11.88 2.74
CA THR A 127 3.44 13.20 2.34
C THR A 127 3.75 14.32 3.37
N ILE A 128 4.39 14.06 4.51
CA ILE A 128 4.87 15.12 5.45
C ILE A 128 6.21 14.72 6.13
N PRO A 129 7.24 15.59 6.20
CA PRO A 129 8.60 15.22 6.63
C PRO A 129 8.79 14.78 8.09
N HIS A 130 7.83 14.96 9.00
CA HIS A 130 8.04 14.74 10.45
C HIS A 130 7.92 13.27 10.93
N ILE A 131 7.52 12.32 10.10
CA ILE A 131 7.23 10.94 10.54
C ILE A 131 8.45 9.99 10.40
N ILE A 132 9.49 10.37 9.65
CA ILE A 132 10.64 9.46 9.37
C ILE A 132 11.38 9.05 10.65
N GLN A 133 11.54 9.96 11.61
CA GLN A 133 12.30 9.68 12.84
C GLN A 133 11.59 8.72 13.81
N SER A 134 10.30 8.44 13.60
CA SER A 134 9.51 7.58 14.48
C SER A 134 9.23 6.20 13.92
N ILE A 135 9.72 5.87 12.71
CA ILE A 135 9.57 4.53 12.12
C ILE A 135 10.68 3.61 12.68
N PRO A 136 10.36 2.65 13.57
CA PRO A 136 11.38 1.85 14.26
C PRO A 136 12.14 0.87 13.34
N PHE A 137 11.69 0.69 12.09
CA PHE A 137 12.33 -0.16 11.08
C PHE A 137 13.41 0.54 10.25
N LEU A 138 13.51 1.88 10.32
CA LEU A 138 14.43 2.67 9.48
C LEU A 138 15.65 3.20 10.23
N THR A 139 15.77 2.94 11.54
CA THR A 139 17.01 3.19 12.27
C THR A 139 18.04 2.12 11.90
N LEU A 140 18.95 2.48 10.99
CA LEU A 140 20.17 1.73 10.70
C LEU A 140 20.92 1.50 12.03
N THR A 141 21.11 0.24 12.41
CA THR A 141 22.17 -0.17 13.35
C THR A 141 23.45 -0.43 12.59
#